data_AF-A0A7C1ZD10-F1
#
_entry.id   AF-A0A7C1ZD10-F1
#
_cell.length_a   1.000
_cell.length_b   1.000
_cell.length_c   1.000
_cell.angle_alpha   90.00
_cell.angle_beta   90.00
_cell.angle_gamma   90.00
#
_symmetry.space_group_name_H-M   'P 1'
#
loop_
_entity.id
_entity.type
_entity.pdbx_description
1 polymer ?
#
loop_
_entity_poly.entity_id
_entity_poly.type
_entity_poly.pdbx_seq_one_letter_code
_entity_poly.pdbx_strand_id
1 'polypeptide(L)'
;MNEKHINKHITKICPICGKEFCTYLSQNTKTCGYRCGAILKYNDKGRQKKVQRECKYCGKEFEIPPRFATKNTGWYCSYKCRGKAWSESKRIKKICPVCKKEFEITKQDTQIFCSSDCWYEYSKGEHHHNWRDGVSFEYYPSEFNNQLKELIRHRDGYKCQKCGCPELEEGQKLSIHHIDYVKENCEPNNLISLCRKCNSEVNGNKQKWTRYFQRKVKKIMGSNIIQLNFNFSKKKKSIVR
;
A
#
# COMPACT_ATOMS: atom_id res chain seq x y z
N MET A 1 33.42 -50.20 46.18
CA MET A 1 33.27 -48.75 46.04
C MET A 1 31.79 -48.44 45.99
N ASN A 2 31.17 -48.14 47.14
CA ASN A 2 29.75 -47.77 47.22
C ASN A 2 29.68 -46.30 47.65
N GLU A 3 29.75 -45.39 46.67
CA GLU A 3 29.43 -43.99 46.92
C GLU A 3 27.91 -43.84 46.99
N LYS A 4 27.42 -43.67 48.22
CA LYS A 4 26.03 -43.41 48.56
C LYS A 4 25.57 -42.15 47.82
N HIS A 5 24.50 -42.26 47.02
CA HIS A 5 23.80 -41.12 46.43
C HIS A 5 23.40 -40.12 47.53
N ILE A 6 24.12 -39.00 47.63
CA ILE A 6 23.76 -37.89 48.51
C ILE A 6 22.41 -37.35 48.04
N ASN A 7 21.40 -37.42 48.91
CA ASN A 7 20.05 -36.96 48.60
C ASN A 7 20.10 -35.43 48.34
N LYS A 8 19.90 -35.02 47.08
CA LYS A 8 20.05 -33.63 46.63
C LYS A 8 18.86 -32.74 46.98
N HIS A 9 17.86 -33.27 47.68
CA HIS A 9 16.62 -32.58 48.01
C HIS A 9 16.44 -32.36 49.52
N ILE A 10 15.86 -31.21 49.87
CA ILE A 10 15.51 -30.80 51.23
C ILE A 10 14.03 -30.43 51.29
N THR A 11 13.35 -30.84 52.35
CA THR A 11 11.98 -30.45 52.66
C THR A 11 11.98 -29.15 53.48
N LYS A 12 11.15 -28.18 53.08
CA LYS A 12 10.97 -26.89 53.76
C LYS A 12 9.48 -26.62 53.98
N ILE A 13 9.17 -25.78 54.96
CA ILE A 13 7.80 -25.31 55.22
C ILE A 13 7.64 -23.91 54.60
N CYS A 14 6.58 -23.71 53.82
CA CYS A 14 6.30 -22.41 53.22
C CYS A 14 5.83 -21.39 54.28
N PRO A 15 6.49 -20.23 54.44
CA PRO A 15 6.12 -19.22 55.44
C PRO A 15 4.80 -18.50 55.14
N ILE A 16 4.21 -18.71 53.96
CA ILE A 16 2.96 -18.06 53.54
C ILE A 16 1.73 -18.96 53.74
N CYS A 17 1.85 -20.26 53.47
CA CYS A 17 0.70 -21.18 53.49
C CYS A 17 0.90 -22.40 54.40
N GLY A 18 2.03 -22.52 55.08
CA GLY A 18 2.34 -23.62 56.01
C GLY A 18 2.57 -24.98 55.34
N LYS A 19 2.44 -25.09 54.01
CA LYS A 19 2.62 -26.37 53.30
C LYS A 19 4.09 -26.78 53.24
N GLU A 20 4.35 -28.05 53.48
CA GLU A 20 5.63 -28.70 53.21
C GLU A 20 5.88 -28.79 51.70
N PHE A 21 7.11 -28.53 51.28
CA PHE A 21 7.53 -28.65 49.88
C PHE A 21 9.00 -29.07 49.78
N CYS A 22 9.32 -29.86 48.76
CA CYS A 22 10.68 -30.31 48.48
C CYS A 22 11.36 -29.39 47.45
N THR A 23 12.61 -29.02 47.71
CA THR A 23 13.46 -28.25 46.79
C THR A 23 14.88 -28.82 46.81
N TYR A 24 15.73 -28.43 45.86
CA TYR A 24 17.13 -28.86 45.87
C TYR A 24 17.90 -28.16 47.01
N LEU A 25 18.89 -28.83 47.61
CA LEU A 25 19.77 -28.23 48.62
C LEU A 25 20.47 -26.96 48.11
N SER A 26 20.78 -26.89 46.81
CA SER A 26 21.38 -25.72 46.16
C SER A 26 20.40 -24.56 45.94
N GLN A 27 19.09 -24.80 46.04
CA GLN A 27 18.07 -23.78 45.79
C GLN A 27 17.66 -23.06 47.09
N ASN A 28 17.83 -21.74 47.10
CA ASN A 28 17.37 -20.87 48.18
C ASN A 28 15.86 -20.54 48.08
N THR A 29 15.05 -21.47 47.56
CA THR A 29 13.61 -21.29 47.42
C THR A 29 12.97 -21.27 48.80
N LYS A 30 12.31 -20.16 49.14
CA LYS A 30 11.67 -19.92 50.46
C LYS A 30 10.19 -20.29 50.50
N THR A 31 9.53 -20.46 49.37
CA THR A 31 8.07 -20.64 49.28
C THR A 31 7.71 -21.81 48.39
N CYS A 32 6.58 -22.49 48.67
CA CYS A 32 6.14 -23.68 47.95
C CYS A 32 5.80 -23.47 46.47
N GLY A 33 5.75 -22.23 45.98
CA GLY A 33 5.48 -21.95 44.58
C GLY A 33 5.36 -20.46 44.28
N TYR A 34 5.14 -20.15 43.00
CA TYR A 34 5.11 -18.77 42.48
C TYR A 34 4.14 -17.86 43.24
N ARG A 35 2.93 -18.34 43.55
CA ARG A 35 1.90 -17.55 44.25
C ARG A 35 2.34 -17.13 45.65
N CYS A 36 2.87 -18.06 46.43
CA CYS A 36 3.41 -17.77 47.76
C CYS A 36 4.65 -16.87 47.65
N GLY A 37 5.50 -17.06 46.64
CA GLY A 37 6.64 -16.17 46.38
C GLY A 37 6.22 -14.74 46.03
N ALA A 38 5.12 -14.54 45.31
CA ALA A 38 4.58 -13.21 45.02
C ALA A 38 4.03 -12.51 46.28
N ILE A 39 3.33 -13.26 47.15
CA ILE A 39 2.83 -12.74 48.44
C ILE A 39 4.00 -12.39 49.36
N LEU A 40 5.01 -13.26 49.46
CA LEU A 40 6.20 -12.98 50.26
C LEU A 40 6.89 -11.70 49.80
N LYS A 41 7.04 -11.50 48.48
CA LYS A 41 7.60 -10.25 47.90
C LYS A 41 6.73 -9.02 48.13
N TYR A 42 5.42 -9.18 48.24
CA TYR A 42 4.49 -8.08 48.52
C TYR A 42 4.56 -7.66 49.99
N ASN A 43 4.63 -8.64 50.91
CA ASN A 43 4.75 -8.40 52.34
C ASN A 43 6.13 -7.80 52.72
N ASP A 44 7.19 -8.22 52.03
CA ASP A 44 8.58 -7.77 52.25
C ASP A 44 8.83 -6.35 51.70
N LYS A 45 8.08 -5.95 50.68
CA LYS A 45 8.12 -4.59 50.13
C LYS A 45 7.07 -3.73 50.83
N GLY A 46 7.44 -3.19 52.00
CA GLY A 46 6.65 -2.19 52.70
C GLY A 46 6.07 -1.12 51.74
N ARG A 47 4.84 -0.68 52.00
CA ARG A 47 4.08 0.24 51.15
C ARG A 47 4.85 1.57 51.01
N GLN A 48 5.65 1.69 49.95
CA GLN A 48 6.45 2.89 49.68
C GLN A 48 5.53 4.11 49.65
N LYS A 49 5.87 5.16 50.42
CA LYS A 49 5.12 6.43 50.42
C LYS A 49 5.10 6.98 49.00
N LYS A 50 3.92 7.30 48.48
CA LYS A 50 3.76 7.89 47.16
C LYS A 50 4.26 9.33 47.16
N VAL A 51 4.73 9.78 46.00
CA VAL A 51 5.23 11.15 45.76
C VAL A 51 4.11 11.94 45.09
N GLN A 52 3.80 13.12 45.61
CA GLN A 52 2.89 14.08 44.99
C GLN A 52 3.61 14.86 43.88
N ARG A 53 2.94 15.08 42.75
CA ARG A 53 3.41 15.89 41.64
C ARG A 53 2.27 16.65 40.98
N GLU A 54 2.64 17.72 40.30
CA GLU A 54 1.76 18.49 39.45
C GLU A 54 1.92 18.06 37.97
N CYS A 55 0.80 17.88 37.27
CA CYS A 55 0.82 17.50 35.86
C CYS A 55 1.26 18.68 34.98
N LYS A 56 2.39 18.56 34.27
CA LYS A 56 2.90 19.60 33.37
C LYS A 56 1.98 19.99 32.20
N TYR A 57 0.91 19.24 31.96
CA TYR A 57 -0.05 19.53 30.88
C TYR A 57 -1.34 20.19 31.39
N CYS A 58 -1.93 19.70 32.48
CA CYS A 58 -3.24 20.17 32.96
C CYS A 58 -3.21 20.81 34.36
N GLY A 59 -2.05 20.92 35.00
CA GLY A 59 -1.89 21.48 36.35
C GLY A 59 -2.45 20.62 37.48
N LYS A 60 -3.12 19.49 37.18
CA LYS A 60 -3.73 18.64 38.20
C LYS A 60 -2.68 17.95 39.07
N GLU A 61 -2.84 18.05 40.38
CA GLU A 61 -2.07 17.28 41.36
C GLU A 61 -2.40 15.77 41.31
N PHE A 62 -1.37 14.93 41.40
CA PHE A 62 -1.51 13.48 41.36
C PHE A 62 -0.37 12.78 42.11
N GLU A 63 -0.60 11.52 42.48
CA GLU A 63 0.35 10.71 43.23
C GLU A 63 0.97 9.60 42.37
N ILE A 64 2.28 9.40 42.49
CA ILE A 64 3.00 8.31 41.82
C ILE A 64 3.91 7.54 42.78
N PRO A 65 4.12 6.24 42.52
CA PRO A 65 5.18 5.47 43.19
C PRO A 65 6.56 6.13 43.02
N PRO A 66 7.43 6.15 44.05
CA PRO A 66 8.77 6.75 43.97
C PRO A 66 9.60 6.27 42.78
N ARG A 67 9.48 4.99 42.40
CA ARG A 67 10.15 4.42 41.20
C ARG A 67 9.84 5.14 39.88
N PHE A 68 8.72 5.85 39.80
CA PHE A 68 8.31 6.62 38.62
C PHE A 68 8.56 8.12 38.79
N ALA A 69 8.89 8.59 39.98
CA ALA A 69 9.16 9.99 40.29
C ALA A 69 10.62 10.38 39.97
N THR A 70 11.11 9.98 38.80
CA THR A 70 12.49 10.31 38.39
C THR A 70 12.56 11.76 37.86
N LYS A 71 13.77 12.24 37.56
CA LYS A 71 13.99 13.54 36.91
C LYS A 71 13.30 13.62 35.53
N ASN A 72 13.20 12.50 34.81
CA ASN A 72 12.75 12.46 33.42
C ASN A 72 11.37 11.80 33.22
N THR A 73 10.81 11.15 34.24
CA THR A 73 9.54 10.42 34.14
C THR A 73 8.56 10.84 35.24
N GLY A 74 7.27 10.53 35.05
CA GLY A 74 6.24 10.79 36.06
C GLY A 74 5.81 12.26 36.16
N TRP A 75 5.75 12.98 35.04
CA TRP A 75 5.34 14.41 34.98
C TRP A 75 3.89 14.65 34.55
N TYR A 76 3.15 13.60 34.19
CA TYR A 76 1.79 13.72 33.66
C TYR A 76 0.84 12.81 34.43
N CYS A 77 -0.35 13.31 34.77
CA CYS A 77 -1.35 12.59 35.55
C CYS A 77 -2.01 11.43 34.78
N SER A 78 -1.90 11.42 33.44
CA SER A 78 -2.50 10.40 32.58
C SER A 78 -1.76 10.23 31.26
N TYR A 79 -1.96 9.08 30.62
CA TYR A 79 -1.49 8.84 29.24
C TYR A 79 -2.01 9.90 28.26
N LYS A 80 -3.27 10.36 28.45
CA LYS A 80 -3.88 11.42 27.63
C LYS A 80 -3.11 12.74 27.74
N CYS A 81 -2.81 13.18 28.96
CA CYS A 81 -2.04 14.41 29.19
C CYS A 81 -0.62 14.33 28.62
N ARG A 82 0.04 13.17 28.78
CA ARG A 82 1.35 12.93 28.17
C ARG A 82 1.30 12.99 26.65
N GLY A 83 0.28 12.36 26.04
CA GLY A 83 0.10 12.35 24.59
C GLY A 83 -0.13 13.76 24.03
N LYS A 84 -0.96 14.57 24.70
CA LYS A 84 -1.23 15.95 24.29
C LYS A 84 0.01 16.84 24.38
N ALA A 85 0.74 16.78 25.50
CA ALA A 85 1.99 17.52 25.68
C ALA A 85 3.06 17.13 24.62
N TRP A 86 3.09 15.85 24.23
CA TRP A 86 3.97 15.38 23.16
C TRP A 86 3.54 15.88 21.77
N SER A 87 2.23 15.97 21.50
CA SER A 87 1.72 16.45 20.21
C SER A 87 1.89 17.95 19.99
N GLU A 88 1.82 18.76 21.05
CA GLU A 88 2.00 20.23 20.97
C GLU A 88 3.47 20.62 20.79
N SER A 89 4.41 19.88 21.39
CA SER A 89 5.85 20.22 21.41
C SER A 89 6.61 19.94 20.10
N LYS A 90 5.99 19.36 19.07
CA LYS A 90 6.67 18.92 17.84
C LYS A 90 6.23 19.61 16.55
N ARG A 91 5.38 20.62 16.63
CA ARG A 91 4.84 21.29 15.43
C ARG A 91 5.87 22.27 14.86
N ILE A 92 6.13 22.14 13.56
CA ILE A 92 6.99 23.01 12.76
C ILE A 92 6.11 23.70 11.73
N LYS A 93 6.33 25.00 11.51
CA LYS A 93 5.65 25.77 10.47
C LYS A 93 6.35 25.59 9.12
N LYS A 94 5.56 25.37 8.07
CA LYS A 94 5.97 25.31 6.66
C LYS A 94 5.11 26.24 5.81
N ILE A 95 5.64 26.68 4.68
CA ILE A 95 4.90 27.45 3.67
C ILE A 95 4.56 26.52 2.50
N CYS A 96 3.28 26.48 2.11
CA CYS A 96 2.85 25.67 0.97
C CYS A 96 3.40 26.26 -0.35
N PRO A 97 4.07 25.47 -1.21
CA PRO A 97 4.61 25.98 -2.47
C PRO A 97 3.56 26.53 -3.44
N VAL A 98 2.32 26.05 -3.35
CA VAL A 98 1.22 26.39 -4.27
C VAL A 98 0.46 27.62 -3.81
N CYS A 99 -0.22 27.55 -2.66
CA CYS A 99 -1.07 28.64 -2.17
C CYS A 99 -0.35 29.65 -1.27
N LYS A 100 0.93 29.41 -0.94
CA LYS A 100 1.77 30.23 -0.04
C LYS A 100 1.25 30.40 1.38
N LYS A 101 0.22 29.64 1.79
CA LYS A 101 -0.28 29.63 3.17
C LYS A 101 0.69 28.90 4.09
N GLU A 102 0.83 29.42 5.30
CA GLU A 102 1.52 28.75 6.40
C GLU A 102 0.67 27.61 6.97
N PHE A 103 1.31 26.48 7.30
CA PHE A 103 0.67 25.34 7.93
C PHE A 103 1.64 24.60 8.85
N GLU A 104 1.10 23.79 9.77
CA GLU A 104 1.87 23.11 10.81
C GLU A 104 1.95 21.61 10.58
N ILE A 105 3.16 21.08 10.67
CA ILE A 105 3.45 19.64 10.55
C ILE A 105 4.27 19.15 11.74
N THR A 106 4.27 17.85 12.02
CA THR A 106 5.20 17.26 12.98
C THR A 106 6.59 17.10 12.36
N LYS A 107 7.63 16.99 13.21
CA LYS A 107 9.01 16.68 12.77
C LYS A 107 9.14 15.42 11.89
N GLN A 108 8.22 14.47 12.01
CA GLN A 108 8.26 13.23 11.24
C GLN A 108 7.50 13.32 9.91
N ASP A 109 6.69 14.36 9.71
CA ASP A 109 5.86 14.47 8.52
C ASP A 109 6.69 14.91 7.31
N THR A 110 6.61 14.11 6.25
CA THR A 110 7.20 14.43 4.93
C THR A 110 6.31 15.36 4.11
N GLN A 111 5.19 15.82 4.67
CA GLN A 111 4.20 16.65 4.00
C GLN A 111 4.82 17.96 3.48
N ILE A 112 4.59 18.25 2.20
CA ILE A 112 5.11 19.44 1.50
C ILE A 112 3.99 20.48 1.30
N PHE A 113 2.76 20.02 1.07
CA PHE A 113 1.61 20.87 0.72
C PHE A 113 0.64 21.00 1.89
N CYS A 114 -0.04 22.14 2.02
CA CYS A 114 -1.00 22.35 3.10
C CYS A 114 -2.28 21.51 2.96
N SER A 115 -2.63 21.07 1.74
CA SER A 115 -3.82 20.27 1.45
C SER A 115 -3.60 19.32 0.26
N SER A 116 -4.49 18.34 0.13
CA SER A 116 -4.59 17.46 -1.05
C SER A 116 -4.80 18.25 -2.34
N ASP A 117 -5.58 19.33 -2.28
CA ASP A 117 -5.86 20.17 -3.45
C ASP A 117 -4.59 20.85 -3.96
N CYS A 118 -3.77 21.40 -3.05
CA CYS A 118 -2.48 21.98 -3.42
C CYS A 118 -1.53 20.93 -4.00
N TRP A 119 -1.52 19.71 -3.47
CA TRP A 119 -0.73 18.62 -4.05
C TRP A 119 -1.23 18.26 -5.47
N TYR A 120 -2.55 18.21 -5.67
CA TYR A 120 -3.14 17.88 -6.96
C TYR A 120 -2.84 18.94 -8.01
N GLU A 121 -2.98 20.23 -7.67
CA GLU A 121 -2.61 21.33 -8.56
C GLU A 121 -1.12 21.30 -8.91
N TYR A 122 -0.26 21.04 -7.93
CA TYR A 122 1.18 20.91 -8.19
C TYR A 122 1.49 19.72 -9.09
N SER A 123 0.80 18.60 -8.94
CA SER A 123 1.13 17.35 -9.63
C SER A 123 0.59 17.24 -11.06
N LYS A 124 0.18 18.36 -11.68
CA LYS A 124 -0.29 18.40 -13.08
C LYS A 124 0.84 18.78 -14.03
N GLY A 125 0.63 18.52 -15.32
CA GLY A 125 1.53 18.94 -16.39
C GLY A 125 2.96 18.46 -16.15
N GLU A 126 3.92 19.37 -16.27
CA GLU A 126 5.36 19.09 -16.20
C GLU A 126 5.83 18.48 -14.88
N HIS A 127 5.08 18.70 -13.80
CA HIS A 127 5.40 18.16 -12.49
C HIS A 127 4.87 16.73 -12.28
N HIS A 128 4.07 16.20 -13.21
CA HIS A 128 3.59 14.82 -13.14
C HIS A 128 4.67 13.86 -13.62
N HIS A 129 4.94 12.77 -12.88
CA HIS A 129 5.97 11.77 -13.24
C HIS A 129 5.76 11.09 -14.60
N ASN A 130 4.53 11.07 -15.11
CA ASN A 130 4.21 10.57 -16.46
C ASN A 130 4.19 11.66 -17.53
N TRP A 131 4.60 12.89 -17.23
CA TRP A 131 4.75 13.93 -18.23
C TRP A 131 5.82 13.55 -19.24
N ARG A 132 5.53 13.83 -20.52
CA ARG A 132 6.39 13.51 -21.65
C ARG A 132 6.42 14.70 -22.60
N ASP A 133 6.89 15.85 -22.13
CA ASP A 133 7.19 17.05 -22.93
C ASP A 133 6.13 17.42 -23.98
N GLY A 134 4.84 17.30 -23.63
CA GLY A 134 3.76 17.69 -24.53
C GLY A 134 3.38 16.69 -25.61
N VAL A 135 3.87 15.44 -25.59
CA VAL A 135 3.50 14.40 -26.58
C VAL A 135 1.98 14.21 -26.71
N SER A 136 1.20 14.47 -25.65
CA SER A 136 -0.27 14.45 -25.72
C SER A 136 -0.88 15.55 -26.61
N PHE A 137 -0.17 16.66 -26.80
CA PHE A 137 -0.57 17.81 -27.60
C PHE A 137 -0.13 17.74 -29.07
N GLU A 138 0.74 16.79 -29.43
CA GLU A 138 1.09 16.58 -30.84
C GLU A 138 -0.15 16.26 -31.68
N TYR A 139 -0.23 16.89 -32.84
CA TYR A 139 -1.34 16.77 -33.79
C TYR A 139 -1.47 15.34 -34.33
N TYR A 140 -2.71 14.88 -34.51
CA TYR A 140 -2.96 13.63 -35.23
C TYR A 140 -3.15 13.93 -36.72
N PRO A 141 -2.59 13.11 -37.62
CA PRO A 141 -2.83 13.27 -39.05
C PRO A 141 -4.33 13.17 -39.37
N SER A 142 -4.77 13.83 -40.45
CA SER A 142 -6.17 13.89 -40.88
C SER A 142 -6.78 12.51 -41.19
N GLU A 143 -5.92 11.56 -41.52
CA GLU A 143 -6.16 10.15 -41.80
C GLU A 143 -6.64 9.41 -40.55
N PHE A 144 -6.21 9.84 -39.35
CA PHE A 144 -6.65 9.27 -38.07
C PHE A 144 -8.06 9.76 -37.64
N ASN A 145 -8.98 9.78 -38.60
CA ASN A 145 -10.34 10.26 -38.45
C ASN A 145 -11.30 9.20 -37.88
N ASN A 146 -12.55 9.61 -37.67
CA ASN A 146 -13.59 8.74 -37.11
C ASN A 146 -13.96 7.56 -38.01
N GLN A 147 -13.86 7.71 -39.33
CA GLN A 147 -14.15 6.62 -40.27
C GLN A 147 -13.11 5.51 -40.14
N LEU A 148 -11.81 5.87 -40.15
CA LEU A 148 -10.74 4.89 -39.94
C LEU A 148 -10.90 4.19 -38.59
N LYS A 149 -11.18 4.94 -37.52
CA LYS A 149 -11.37 4.35 -36.18
C LYS A 149 -12.51 3.33 -36.15
N GLU A 150 -13.62 3.63 -36.84
CA GLU A 150 -14.76 2.73 -36.92
C GLU A 150 -14.46 1.46 -37.73
N LEU A 151 -13.72 1.57 -38.83
CA LEU A 151 -13.26 0.41 -39.61
C LEU A 151 -12.40 -0.53 -38.78
N ILE A 152 -11.50 0.02 -37.94
CA ILE A 152 -10.66 -0.80 -37.05
C ILE A 152 -11.50 -1.48 -35.96
N ARG A 153 -12.49 -0.81 -35.36
CA ARG A 153 -13.40 -1.44 -34.40
C ARG A 153 -14.20 -2.57 -35.01
N HIS A 154 -14.74 -2.34 -36.21
CA HIS A 154 -15.49 -3.35 -36.95
C HIS A 154 -14.63 -4.58 -37.25
N ARG A 155 -13.40 -4.37 -37.77
CA ARG A 155 -12.42 -5.46 -37.99
C ARG A 155 -12.14 -6.25 -36.71
N ASP A 156 -12.02 -5.55 -35.58
CA ASP A 156 -11.73 -6.13 -34.27
C ASP A 156 -12.99 -6.70 -33.58
N GLY A 157 -14.14 -6.69 -34.26
CA GLY A 157 -15.40 -7.23 -33.76
C GLY A 157 -15.94 -6.50 -32.54
N TYR A 158 -15.66 -5.19 -32.42
CA TYR A 158 -16.04 -4.33 -31.29
C TYR A 158 -15.57 -4.87 -29.93
N LYS A 159 -14.44 -5.57 -29.92
CA LYS A 159 -13.83 -6.14 -28.71
C LYS A 159 -12.41 -5.64 -28.53
N CYS A 160 -12.03 -5.43 -27.27
CA CYS A 160 -10.66 -5.14 -26.90
C CYS A 160 -9.75 -6.29 -27.34
N GLN A 161 -8.76 -6.00 -28.19
CA GLN A 161 -7.86 -7.01 -28.70
C GLN A 161 -6.77 -7.43 -27.69
N LYS A 162 -6.84 -6.97 -26.44
CA LYS A 162 -6.02 -7.51 -25.35
C LYS A 162 -6.82 -8.43 -24.42
N CYS A 163 -7.87 -7.91 -23.78
CA CYS A 163 -8.65 -8.67 -22.78
C CYS A 163 -9.97 -9.27 -23.32
N GLY A 164 -10.41 -8.89 -24.52
CA GLY A 164 -11.63 -9.40 -25.12
C GLY A 164 -12.93 -8.71 -24.66
N CYS A 165 -12.88 -7.73 -23.74
CA CYS A 165 -14.10 -7.05 -23.30
C CYS A 165 -14.78 -6.34 -24.49
N PRO A 166 -16.11 -6.49 -24.64
CA PRO A 166 -16.86 -5.83 -25.69
C PRO A 166 -17.02 -4.34 -25.38
N GLU A 167 -17.11 -3.53 -26.43
CA GLU A 167 -17.31 -2.07 -26.33
C GLU A 167 -18.55 -1.70 -25.50
N LEU A 168 -19.63 -2.49 -25.62
CA LEU A 168 -20.87 -2.28 -24.86
C LEU A 168 -20.67 -2.37 -23.34
N GLU A 169 -19.78 -3.25 -22.87
CA GLU A 169 -19.49 -3.40 -21.44
C GLU A 169 -18.53 -2.32 -20.91
N GLU A 170 -17.76 -1.68 -21.79
CA GLU A 170 -16.84 -0.59 -21.42
C GLU A 170 -17.60 0.73 -21.17
N GLY A 171 -18.81 0.88 -21.69
CA GLY A 171 -19.63 2.10 -21.56
C GLY A 171 -19.12 3.28 -22.40
N GLN A 172 -18.14 3.06 -23.28
CA GLN A 172 -17.57 4.05 -24.20
C GLN A 172 -16.88 3.34 -25.38
N LYS A 173 -16.68 4.06 -26.49
CA LYS A 173 -15.99 3.52 -27.67
C LYS A 173 -14.57 3.07 -27.33
N LEU A 174 -14.16 1.92 -27.87
CA LEU A 174 -12.79 1.43 -27.75
C LEU A 174 -11.82 2.43 -28.38
N SER A 175 -10.67 2.61 -27.72
CA SER A 175 -9.58 3.45 -28.21
C SER A 175 -8.84 2.72 -29.33
N ILE A 176 -8.45 3.46 -30.37
CA ILE A 176 -7.58 2.92 -31.42
C ILE A 176 -6.15 3.30 -31.09
N HIS A 177 -5.32 2.27 -30.94
CA HIS A 177 -3.94 2.39 -30.51
C HIS A 177 -2.98 2.14 -31.67
N HIS A 178 -1.94 2.97 -31.80
CA HIS A 178 -0.83 2.78 -32.73
C HIS A 178 0.17 1.80 -32.13
N ILE A 179 0.36 0.65 -32.78
CA ILE A 179 1.17 -0.48 -32.26
C ILE A 179 2.66 -0.11 -32.16
N ASP A 180 3.14 0.74 -33.06
CA ASP A 180 4.51 1.30 -33.07
C ASP A 180 4.66 2.59 -32.25
N TYR A 181 3.58 3.14 -31.70
CA TYR A 181 3.52 4.41 -30.97
C TYR A 181 3.89 5.64 -31.81
N VAL A 182 3.79 5.56 -33.14
CA VAL A 182 3.99 6.68 -34.08
C VAL A 182 2.62 7.16 -34.56
N LYS A 183 2.25 8.41 -34.29
CA LYS A 183 0.89 8.94 -34.57
C LYS A 183 0.61 9.07 -36.06
N GLU A 184 1.65 9.22 -36.86
CA GLU A 184 1.63 9.39 -38.31
C GLU A 184 1.34 8.07 -39.03
N ASN A 185 1.64 6.93 -38.40
CA ASN A 185 1.47 5.62 -39.01
C ASN A 185 0.04 5.08 -38.85
N CYS A 186 -0.88 5.60 -39.66
CA CYS A 186 -2.29 5.23 -39.66
C CYS A 186 -2.62 3.95 -40.46
N GLU A 187 -1.62 3.15 -40.85
CA GLU A 187 -1.85 1.90 -41.57
C GLU A 187 -2.75 0.95 -40.77
N PRO A 188 -3.79 0.33 -41.37
CA PRO A 188 -4.69 -0.54 -40.64
C PRO A 188 -3.97 -1.69 -39.90
N ASN A 189 -2.85 -2.19 -40.43
CA ASN A 189 -2.05 -3.25 -39.79
C ASN A 189 -1.24 -2.76 -38.56
N ASN A 190 -1.11 -1.45 -38.37
CA ASN A 190 -0.47 -0.78 -37.24
C ASN A 190 -1.49 -0.29 -36.19
N LEU A 191 -2.79 -0.42 -36.46
CA LEU A 191 -3.85 0.03 -35.57
C LEU A 191 -4.57 -1.13 -34.88
N ILE A 192 -4.95 -0.96 -33.61
CA ILE A 192 -5.66 -1.97 -32.82
C ILE A 192 -6.63 -1.38 -31.79
N SER A 193 -7.79 -2.03 -31.61
CA SER A 193 -8.83 -1.61 -30.67
C SER A 193 -8.55 -2.08 -29.24
N LEU A 194 -8.52 -1.15 -28.27
CA LEU A 194 -8.27 -1.42 -26.86
C LEU A 194 -9.27 -0.70 -25.95
N CYS A 195 -9.65 -1.34 -24.84
CA CYS A 195 -10.40 -0.68 -23.77
C CYS A 195 -9.51 0.29 -22.99
N ARG A 196 -10.10 1.18 -22.17
CA ARG A 196 -9.35 2.23 -21.45
C ARG A 196 -8.24 1.66 -20.59
N LYS A 197 -8.55 0.60 -19.84
CA LYS A 197 -7.59 -0.09 -18.97
C LYS A 197 -6.41 -0.64 -19.77
N CYS A 198 -6.68 -1.35 -20.86
CA CYS A 198 -5.65 -1.94 -21.70
C CYS A 198 -4.84 -0.87 -22.45
N ASN A 199 -5.48 0.20 -22.95
CA ASN A 199 -4.81 1.30 -23.63
C ASN A 199 -3.83 2.03 -22.69
N SER A 200 -4.22 2.23 -21.42
CA SER A 200 -3.30 2.79 -20.41
C SER A 200 -2.12 1.86 -20.11
N GLU A 201 -2.38 0.56 -19.97
CA GLU A 201 -1.35 -0.44 -19.63
C GLU A 201 -0.28 -0.56 -20.71
N VAL A 202 -0.67 -0.51 -21.99
CA VAL A 202 0.26 -0.71 -23.10
C VAL A 202 1.19 0.48 -23.33
N ASN A 203 0.96 1.62 -22.68
CA ASN A 203 1.89 2.76 -22.72
C ASN A 203 3.21 2.52 -21.96
N GLY A 204 3.30 1.43 -21.18
CA GLY A 204 4.52 0.93 -20.54
C GLY A 204 5.09 -0.30 -21.25
N ASN A 205 6.42 -0.46 -21.28
CA ASN A 205 7.12 -1.55 -21.99
C ASN A 205 6.70 -1.69 -23.47
N LYS A 206 6.89 -0.59 -24.22
CA LYS A 206 6.49 -0.47 -25.63
C LYS A 206 6.99 -1.62 -26.50
N GLN A 207 8.26 -2.04 -26.37
CA GLN A 207 8.81 -3.11 -27.21
C GLN A 207 8.08 -4.45 -27.05
N LYS A 208 7.66 -4.80 -25.83
CA LYS A 208 6.88 -6.02 -25.58
C LYS A 208 5.53 -5.96 -26.29
N TRP A 209 4.80 -4.85 -26.15
CA TRP A 209 3.45 -4.71 -26.69
C TRP A 209 3.45 -4.55 -28.20
N THR A 210 4.40 -3.82 -28.78
CA THR A 210 4.60 -3.77 -30.23
C THR A 210 4.74 -5.17 -30.80
N ARG A 211 5.65 -5.99 -30.24
CA ARG A 211 5.84 -7.39 -30.68
C ARG A 211 4.57 -8.24 -30.51
N TYR A 212 3.86 -8.10 -29.40
CA TYR A 212 2.63 -8.83 -29.12
C TYR A 212 1.54 -8.50 -30.14
N PHE A 213 1.26 -7.21 -30.36
CA PHE A 213 0.17 -6.77 -31.22
C PHE A 213 0.48 -6.92 -32.71
N GLN A 214 1.73 -6.73 -33.15
CA GLN A 214 2.14 -7.05 -34.53
C GLN A 214 1.84 -8.53 -34.87
N ARG A 215 2.18 -9.46 -33.97
CA ARG A 215 1.84 -10.89 -34.13
C ARG A 215 0.33 -11.12 -34.15
N LYS A 216 -0.42 -10.40 -33.34
CA LYS A 216 -1.88 -10.55 -33.24
C LYS A 216 -2.59 -10.03 -34.49
N VAL A 217 -2.27 -8.83 -34.95
CA VAL A 217 -2.85 -8.24 -36.17
C VAL A 217 -2.50 -9.06 -37.40
N LYS A 218 -1.26 -9.58 -37.51
CA LYS A 218 -0.89 -10.51 -38.59
C LYS A 218 -1.81 -11.73 -38.65
N LYS A 219 -2.22 -12.28 -37.49
CA LYS A 219 -3.19 -13.38 -37.42
C LYS A 219 -4.58 -12.94 -37.85
N ILE A 220 -5.08 -11.81 -37.36
CA ILE A 220 -6.40 -11.27 -37.71
C ILE A 220 -6.51 -11.07 -39.24
N MET A 221 -5.51 -10.42 -39.84
CA MET A 221 -5.48 -10.17 -41.29
C MET A 221 -5.34 -11.47 -42.10
N GLY A 222 -4.53 -12.43 -41.63
CA GLY A 222 -4.39 -13.74 -42.26
C GLY A 222 -5.66 -14.59 -42.23
N SER A 223 -6.42 -14.53 -41.13
CA SER A 223 -7.71 -15.24 -41.00
C SER A 223 -8.80 -14.68 -41.92
N ASN A 224 -8.79 -13.37 -42.19
CA ASN A 224 -9.76 -12.73 -43.09
C ASN A 224 -9.54 -13.11 -44.57
N ILE A 225 -8.29 -13.33 -44.99
CA ILE A 225 -7.97 -13.82 -46.35
C ILE A 225 -8.54 -15.24 -46.57
N ILE A 226 -8.49 -16.09 -45.55
CA ILE A 226 -9.03 -17.46 -45.63
C ILE A 226 -10.56 -17.46 -45.72
N GLN A 227 -11.25 -16.59 -44.97
CA GLN A 227 -12.71 -16.45 -45.07
C GLN A 227 -13.19 -15.89 -46.42
N LEU A 228 -12.47 -14.92 -46.99
CA LEU A 228 -12.77 -14.38 -48.33
C LEU A 228 -12.60 -15.45 -49.42
N ASN A 229 -11.51 -16.24 -49.36
CA ASN A 229 -11.26 -17.33 -50.30
C ASN A 229 -12.29 -18.48 -50.17
N PHE A 230 -12.73 -18.79 -48.95
CA PHE A 230 -13.78 -19.79 -48.71
C PHE A 230 -15.15 -19.34 -49.24
N ASN A 231 -15.49 -18.05 -49.08
CA ASN A 231 -16.74 -17.47 -49.60
C ASN A 231 -16.73 -17.33 -51.13
N PHE A 232 -15.59 -17.03 -51.75
CA PHE A 232 -15.44 -17.05 -53.22
C PHE A 232 -15.58 -18.48 -53.79
N SER A 233 -15.02 -19.49 -53.13
CA SER A 233 -15.15 -20.89 -53.55
C SER A 233 -16.60 -21.41 -53.46
N LYS A 234 -17.38 -20.95 -52.46
CA LYS A 234 -18.82 -21.26 -52.34
C LYS A 234 -19.68 -20.56 -53.41
N LYS A 235 -19.37 -19.32 -53.79
CA LYS A 235 -20.05 -18.62 -54.90
C LYS A 235 -19.81 -19.26 -56.27
N LYS A 236 -18.62 -19.83 -56.53
CA LYS A 236 -18.37 -20.57 -57.78
C LYS A 236 -19.16 -21.88 -57.89
N LYS A 237 -19.47 -22.54 -56.77
CA LYS A 237 -20.31 -23.76 -56.76
C LYS A 237 -21.81 -23.51 -56.92
N SER A 238 -22.26 -22.26 -56.86
CA SER A 238 -23.69 -21.88 -56.99
C SER A 238 -24.06 -21.30 -58.35
N ILE A 239 -23.09 -21.17 -59.28
CA ILE A 239 -23.29 -20.60 -60.63
C ILE A 239 -23.26 -21.69 -61.72
N VAL A 240 -23.07 -22.97 -61.35
CA VAL A 240 -23.20 -24.10 -62.28
C VAL A 240 -24.51 -24.84 -61.97
N ARG A 241 -25.63 -24.26 -62.39
CA ARG A 241 -26.90 -24.92 -62.70
C ARG A 241 -27.58 -24.14 -63.81
#